data_AF-A0A1C6YVV4-F1
#
_entry.id   AF-A0A1C6YVV4-F1
#
_cell.length_a   1.000
_cell.length_b   1.000
_cell.length_c   1.000
_cell.angle_alpha   90.00
_cell.angle_beta   90.00
_cell.angle_gamma   90.00
#
_symmetry.space_group_name_H-M   'P 1'
#
loop_
_entity.id
_entity.type
_entity.pdbx_description
1 polymer ?
#
loop_
_entity_poly.entity_id
_entity_poly.type
_entity_poly.pdbx_seq_one_letter_code
_entity_poly.pdbx_strand_id
1 'polypeptide(L)'
;MSKKSVIDIDDLLQDTWLLVVQLRQGVPVEHGQTLWQHCTKNIERTEQTLKEAGMHQSAIDHIRYAQCALLDETVLGRPQDDGYSAWHSMPLQAHFFQTLQAGELLYQRMREVLREPAPNMAVLTCFHRVLMLGFRGVYGENDTPERQQLVAELSQRVAPLDVDQSAPLLVNAAASRRYRWLHSRWVHVVAAVVILAGVWWGFHSYLTTLVTTLLPAKP
;
A
#
# COMPACT_ATOMS: atom_id res chain seq x y z
N MET A 1 28.90 -7.05 30.13
CA MET A 1 27.78 -6.10 30.00
C MET A 1 27.40 -6.05 28.53
N SER A 2 26.29 -6.68 28.14
CA SER A 2 25.87 -6.73 26.73
C SER A 2 25.46 -5.32 26.29
N LYS A 3 26.08 -4.82 25.22
CA LYS A 3 25.74 -3.53 24.61
C LYS A 3 24.31 -3.67 24.07
N LYS A 4 23.34 -3.03 24.71
CA LYS A 4 21.93 -3.07 24.27
C LYS A 4 21.90 -2.49 22.85
N SER A 5 21.78 -3.36 21.85
CA SER A 5 21.65 -2.97 20.45
C SER A 5 20.40 -2.11 20.36
N VAL A 6 20.55 -0.84 19.99
CA VAL A 6 19.41 0.01 19.69
C VAL A 6 18.81 -0.56 18.41
N ILE A 7 17.57 -1.07 18.48
CA ILE A 7 16.87 -1.53 17.27
C ILE A 7 16.63 -0.31 16.39
N ASP A 8 17.09 -0.40 15.15
CA ASP A 8 16.67 0.51 14.10
C ASP A 8 15.28 0.09 13.60
N ILE A 9 14.29 0.93 13.85
CA ILE A 9 12.92 0.72 13.41
C ILE A 9 12.79 0.93 11.91
N ASP A 10 13.65 1.78 11.34
CA ASP A 10 13.68 2.02 9.91
C ASP A 10 14.13 0.80 9.12
N ASP A 11 15.14 0.09 9.61
CA ASP A 11 15.58 -1.17 9.05
C ASP A 11 14.56 -2.30 9.30
N LEU A 12 14.07 -2.44 10.54
CA LEU A 12 13.16 -3.54 10.91
C LEU A 12 11.84 -3.53 10.13
N LEU A 13 11.28 -2.35 9.85
CA LEU A 13 9.97 -2.20 9.20
C LEU A 13 10.08 -1.86 7.71
N GLN A 14 11.28 -1.88 7.13
CA GLN A 14 11.53 -1.49 5.74
C GLN A 14 10.59 -2.21 4.76
N ASP A 15 10.45 -3.53 4.86
CA ASP A 15 9.57 -4.34 4.02
C ASP A 15 8.11 -3.88 4.08
N THR A 16 7.63 -3.54 5.29
CA THR A 16 6.27 -3.03 5.50
C THR A 16 6.10 -1.67 4.82
N TRP A 17 7.07 -0.78 4.94
CA TRP A 17 6.97 0.58 4.39
C TRP A 17 7.01 0.57 2.88
N LEU A 18 7.91 -0.22 2.29
CA LEU A 18 7.97 -0.41 0.84
C LEU A 18 6.65 -0.98 0.32
N LEU A 19 6.08 -1.98 0.99
CA LEU A 19 4.79 -2.54 0.63
C LEU A 19 3.68 -1.48 0.68
N VAL A 20 3.61 -0.70 1.77
CA VAL A 20 2.62 0.38 1.91
C VAL A 20 2.75 1.41 0.78
N VAL A 21 3.98 1.81 0.44
CA VAL A 21 4.23 2.74 -0.68
C VAL A 21 3.75 2.15 -2.01
N GLN A 22 4.08 0.89 -2.30
CA GLN A 22 3.64 0.20 -3.52
C GLN A 22 2.10 0.10 -3.61
N LEU A 23 1.45 -0.27 -2.52
CA LEU A 23 0.00 -0.36 -2.44
C LEU A 23 -0.67 1.01 -2.62
N ARG A 24 -0.12 2.07 -2.04
CA ARG A 24 -0.62 3.45 -2.21
C ARG A 24 -0.43 3.98 -3.63
N GLN A 25 0.57 3.51 -4.36
CA GLN A 25 0.74 3.80 -5.79
C GLN A 25 -0.25 3.04 -6.70
N GLY A 26 -1.09 2.18 -6.12
CA GLY A 26 -2.16 1.47 -6.84
C GLY A 26 -1.67 0.28 -7.65
N VAL A 27 -0.61 -0.40 -7.21
CA VAL A 27 -0.24 -1.73 -7.74
C VAL A 27 -1.39 -2.70 -7.41
N PRO A 28 -2.06 -3.34 -8.39
CA PRO A 28 -3.19 -4.23 -8.11
C PRO A 28 -2.77 -5.45 -7.29
N VAL A 29 -3.65 -5.92 -6.41
CA VAL A 29 -3.43 -7.16 -5.65
C VAL A 29 -4.25 -8.27 -6.29
N GLU A 30 -3.57 -9.23 -6.93
CA GLU A 30 -4.21 -10.38 -7.58
C GLU A 30 -4.45 -11.56 -6.64
N HIS A 31 -3.67 -11.64 -5.54
CA HIS A 31 -3.71 -12.75 -4.57
C HIS A 31 -3.78 -12.21 -3.14
N GLY A 32 -4.95 -11.69 -2.75
CA GLY A 32 -5.20 -11.02 -1.47
C GLY A 32 -4.91 -11.88 -0.26
N GLN A 33 -5.28 -13.16 -0.28
CA GLN A 33 -5.00 -14.07 0.83
C GLN A 33 -3.49 -14.30 1.03
N THR A 34 -2.72 -14.33 -0.06
CA THR A 34 -1.26 -14.48 0.01
C THR A 34 -0.63 -13.21 0.60
N LEU A 35 -1.10 -12.04 0.18
CA LEU A 35 -0.70 -10.76 0.76
C LEU A 35 -1.03 -10.70 2.26
N TRP A 36 -2.22 -11.14 2.65
CA TRP A 36 -2.65 -11.18 4.05
C TRP A 36 -1.74 -12.05 4.91
N GLN A 37 -1.48 -13.28 4.46
CA GLN A 37 -0.56 -14.20 5.14
C GLN A 37 0.86 -13.64 5.23
N HIS A 38 1.33 -12.95 4.18
CA HIS A 38 2.63 -12.30 4.18
C HIS A 38 2.70 -11.20 5.25
N CYS A 39 1.68 -10.33 5.31
CA CYS A 39 1.61 -9.27 6.32
C CYS A 39 1.54 -9.82 7.75
N THR A 40 0.75 -10.87 7.99
CA THR A 40 0.67 -11.55 9.29
C THR A 40 2.03 -12.07 9.73
N LYS A 41 2.75 -12.78 8.84
CA LYS A 41 4.10 -13.28 9.11
C LYS A 41 5.10 -12.16 9.39
N ASN A 42 5.01 -11.04 8.66
CA ASN A 42 5.89 -9.89 8.90
C ASN A 42 5.63 -9.25 10.28
N ILE A 43 4.38 -9.16 10.72
CA ILE A 43 4.03 -8.65 12.05
C ILE A 43 4.55 -9.60 13.16
N GLU A 44 4.42 -10.91 12.97
CA GLU A 44 4.97 -11.91 13.91
C GLU A 44 6.49 -11.86 13.96
N ARG A 45 7.17 -11.72 12.82
CA ARG A 45 8.63 -11.52 12.75
C ARG A 45 9.07 -10.25 13.47
N THR A 46 8.32 -9.17 13.28
CA THR A 46 8.56 -7.88 13.96
C THR A 46 8.47 -8.06 15.47
N GLU A 47 7.40 -8.72 15.96
CA GLU A 47 7.23 -9.04 17.37
C GLU A 47 8.42 -9.84 17.92
N GLN A 48 8.79 -10.93 17.25
CA GLN A 48 9.86 -11.81 17.69
C GLN A 48 11.20 -11.08 17.76
N THR A 49 11.53 -10.27 16.75
CA THR A 49 12.78 -9.50 16.70
C THR A 49 12.85 -8.48 17.84
N LEU A 50 11.75 -7.79 18.14
CA LEU A 50 11.68 -6.83 19.23
C LEU A 50 11.79 -7.53 20.61
N LYS A 51 11.18 -8.71 20.77
CA LYS A 51 11.30 -9.54 21.98
C LYS A 51 12.74 -10.00 22.21
N GLU A 52 13.42 -10.48 21.16
CA GLU A 52 14.80 -10.95 21.23
C GLU A 52 15.79 -9.83 21.60
N ALA A 53 15.50 -8.59 21.20
CA ALA A 53 16.27 -7.43 21.64
C ALA A 53 15.92 -6.93 23.05
N GLY A 54 15.02 -7.61 23.77
CA GLY A 54 14.62 -7.26 25.13
C GLY A 54 13.80 -5.98 25.20
N MET A 55 13.00 -5.69 24.18
CA MET A 55 12.05 -4.58 24.21
C MET A 55 10.88 -4.89 25.14
N HIS A 56 10.40 -3.88 25.87
CA HIS A 56 9.22 -4.04 26.74
C HIS A 56 7.97 -4.35 25.92
N GLN A 57 7.08 -5.19 26.46
CA GLN A 57 5.86 -5.62 25.78
C GLN A 57 4.97 -4.44 25.34
N SER A 58 4.86 -3.38 26.15
CA SER A 58 4.10 -2.18 25.77
C SER A 58 4.61 -1.54 24.47
N ALA A 59 5.93 -1.40 24.34
CA ALA A 59 6.54 -0.85 23.14
C ALA A 59 6.37 -1.77 21.92
N ILE A 60 6.48 -3.09 22.12
CA ILE A 60 6.19 -4.09 21.09
C ILE A 60 4.75 -3.95 20.60
N ASP A 61 3.80 -3.84 21.52
CA ASP A 61 2.38 -3.72 21.21
C ASP A 61 2.09 -2.41 20.46
N HIS A 62 2.71 -1.28 20.85
CA HIS A 62 2.55 -0.02 20.12
C HIS A 62 3.04 -0.12 18.67
N ILE A 63 4.21 -0.72 18.43
CA ILE A 63 4.79 -0.87 17.09
C ILE A 63 3.90 -1.78 16.24
N ARG A 64 3.52 -2.95 16.76
CA ARG A 64 2.64 -3.90 16.05
C ARG A 64 1.26 -3.30 15.76
N TYR A 65 0.71 -2.55 16.71
CA TYR A 65 -0.59 -1.90 16.53
C TYR A 65 -0.54 -0.87 15.40
N ALA A 66 0.51 -0.05 15.36
CA ALA A 66 0.71 0.95 14.32
C ALA A 66 0.93 0.28 12.94
N GLN A 67 1.67 -0.82 12.90
CA GLN A 67 1.87 -1.62 11.69
C GLN A 67 0.54 -2.19 11.15
N CYS A 68 -0.28 -2.79 12.02
CA CYS A 68 -1.60 -3.31 11.64
C CYS A 68 -2.51 -2.18 11.12
N ALA A 69 -2.61 -1.08 11.86
CA ALA A 69 -3.47 0.04 11.50
C ALA A 69 -3.09 0.64 10.14
N LEU A 70 -1.80 0.82 9.88
CA LEU A 70 -1.31 1.36 8.60
C LEU A 70 -1.61 0.43 7.43
N LEU A 71 -1.35 -0.87 7.58
CA LEU A 71 -1.61 -1.87 6.55
C LEU A 71 -3.10 -2.00 6.27
N ASP A 72 -3.92 -2.07 7.31
CA ASP A 72 -5.39 -2.16 7.19
C ASP A 72 -5.96 -0.96 6.45
N GLU A 73 -5.61 0.26 6.86
CA GLU A 73 -6.07 1.46 6.17
C GLU A 73 -5.58 1.49 4.71
N THR A 74 -4.34 1.08 4.47
CA THR A 74 -3.76 1.09 3.12
C THR A 74 -4.46 0.10 2.19
N VAL A 75 -4.77 -1.11 2.65
CA VAL A 75 -5.47 -2.11 1.83
C VAL A 75 -6.95 -1.76 1.68
N LEU A 76 -7.64 -1.39 2.76
CA LEU A 76 -9.07 -1.10 2.75
C LEU A 76 -9.41 0.25 2.07
N GLY A 77 -8.44 1.16 1.97
CA GLY A 77 -8.59 2.43 1.25
C GLY A 77 -8.42 2.33 -0.28
N ARG A 78 -8.17 1.14 -0.82
CA ARG A 78 -7.98 0.90 -2.26
C ARG A 78 -9.29 0.49 -2.97
N PRO A 79 -9.32 0.51 -4.31
CA PRO A 79 -10.41 -0.13 -5.06
C PRO A 79 -10.64 -1.57 -4.62
N GLN A 80 -11.87 -2.06 -4.74
CA GLN A 80 -12.26 -3.43 -4.36
C GLN A 80 -11.61 -4.48 -5.29
N ASP A 81 -10.37 -4.85 -4.98
CA ASP A 81 -9.62 -5.96 -5.58
C ASP A 81 -9.57 -7.16 -4.62
N ASP A 82 -8.84 -8.22 -4.98
CA ASP A 82 -8.76 -9.42 -4.15
C ASP A 82 -8.10 -9.14 -2.78
N GLY A 83 -7.19 -8.16 -2.74
CA GLY A 83 -6.61 -7.65 -1.49
C GLY A 83 -7.66 -7.06 -0.55
N TYR A 84 -8.55 -6.21 -1.09
CA TYR A 84 -9.68 -5.68 -0.33
C TYR A 84 -10.56 -6.80 0.24
N SER A 85 -10.92 -7.80 -0.58
CA SER A 85 -11.78 -8.91 -0.15
C SER A 85 -11.17 -9.70 1.02
N ALA A 86 -9.87 -10.03 0.96
CA ALA A 86 -9.18 -10.74 2.04
C ALA A 86 -9.16 -9.93 3.35
N TRP A 87 -8.87 -8.63 3.26
CA TRP A 87 -8.86 -7.74 4.44
C TRP A 87 -10.25 -7.48 5.00
N HIS A 88 -11.26 -7.34 4.14
CA HIS A 88 -12.63 -7.07 4.57
C HIS A 88 -13.18 -8.23 5.43
N SER A 89 -12.77 -9.48 5.15
CA SER A 89 -13.15 -10.63 5.99
C SER A 89 -12.47 -10.62 7.36
N MET A 90 -11.19 -10.26 7.44
CA MET A 90 -10.42 -10.27 8.68
C MET A 90 -9.28 -9.24 8.63
N PRO A 91 -9.51 -7.98 9.05
CA PRO A 91 -8.44 -6.99 9.15
C PRO A 91 -7.37 -7.41 10.17
N LEU A 92 -6.14 -6.94 10.00
CA LEU A 92 -5.03 -7.29 10.89
C LEU A 92 -5.25 -6.81 12.32
N GLN A 93 -5.86 -5.62 12.49
CA GLN A 93 -6.27 -5.12 13.81
C GLN A 93 -7.28 -6.03 14.52
N ALA A 94 -8.19 -6.67 13.77
CA ALA A 94 -9.14 -7.62 14.32
C ALA A 94 -8.44 -8.92 14.69
N HIS A 95 -7.56 -9.41 13.82
CA HIS A 95 -6.79 -10.63 14.02
C HIS A 95 -5.86 -10.57 15.25
N PHE A 96 -5.08 -9.49 15.38
CA PHE A 96 -4.06 -9.38 16.44
C PHE A 96 -4.56 -8.69 17.71
N PHE A 97 -5.49 -7.74 17.60
CA PHE A 97 -5.89 -6.87 18.72
C PHE A 97 -7.38 -6.90 19.02
N GLN A 98 -8.16 -7.75 18.34
CA GLN A 98 -9.60 -7.93 18.58
C GLN A 98 -10.37 -6.62 18.59
N THR A 99 -9.98 -5.67 17.74
CA THR A 99 -10.58 -4.34 17.61
C THR A 99 -10.85 -4.01 16.16
N LEU A 100 -11.76 -3.08 15.91
CA LEU A 100 -12.00 -2.45 14.59
C LEU A 100 -11.82 -0.92 14.65
N GLN A 101 -11.25 -0.42 15.75
CA GLN A 101 -11.14 1.02 16.05
C GLN A 101 -9.70 1.53 15.93
N ALA A 102 -8.83 0.86 15.17
CA ALA A 102 -7.43 1.24 15.07
C ALA A 102 -7.21 2.66 14.52
N GLY A 103 -8.13 3.14 13.68
CA GLY A 103 -8.13 4.51 13.17
C GLY A 103 -8.15 5.59 14.26
N GLU A 104 -8.83 5.36 15.38
CA GLU A 104 -8.94 6.30 16.50
C GLU A 104 -7.92 5.98 17.60
N LEU A 105 -7.85 4.71 17.99
CA LEU A 105 -7.02 4.24 19.09
C LEU A 105 -5.51 4.45 18.83
N LEU A 106 -5.07 4.44 17.58
CA LEU A 106 -3.66 4.74 17.28
C LEU A 106 -3.30 6.19 17.63
N TYR A 107 -4.17 7.16 17.34
CA TYR A 107 -3.94 8.56 17.74
C TYR A 107 -3.99 8.75 19.26
N GLN A 108 -4.84 8.00 19.96
CA GLN A 108 -4.82 7.98 21.43
C GLN A 108 -3.47 7.47 21.94
N ARG A 109 -3.01 6.31 21.45
CA ARG A 109 -1.70 5.73 21.82
C ARG A 109 -0.54 6.70 21.55
N MET A 110 -0.55 7.38 20.40
CA MET A 110 0.47 8.39 20.07
C MET A 110 0.52 9.51 21.11
N ARG A 111 -0.65 10.07 21.47
CA ARG A 111 -0.76 11.14 22.48
C ARG A 111 -0.36 10.66 23.88
N GLU A 112 -0.69 9.43 24.25
CA GLU A 112 -0.30 8.83 25.53
C GLU A 112 1.22 8.69 25.63
N VAL A 113 1.87 8.05 24.64
CA VAL A 113 3.32 7.85 24.64
C VAL A 113 4.07 9.18 24.60
N LEU A 114 3.60 10.19 23.85
CA LEU A 114 4.25 11.52 23.82
C LEU A 114 4.26 12.24 25.17
N ARG A 115 3.30 11.95 26.05
CA ARG A 115 3.21 12.52 27.40
C ARG A 115 4.09 11.80 28.42
N GLU A 116 4.62 10.62 28.08
CA GLU A 116 5.56 9.93 28.94
C GLU A 116 6.83 10.78 29.14
N PRO A 117 7.42 10.78 30.35
CA PRO A 117 8.63 11.56 30.62
C PRO A 117 9.85 11.04 29.86
N ALA A 118 9.88 9.75 29.53
CA ALA A 118 10.97 9.08 28.81
C ALA A 118 10.39 8.02 27.85
N PRO A 119 9.75 8.45 26.73
CA PRO A 119 9.15 7.52 25.78
C PRO A 119 10.20 6.69 25.06
N ASN A 120 9.81 5.49 24.64
CA ASN A 120 10.67 4.66 23.79
C ASN A 120 10.80 5.30 22.39
N MET A 121 12.01 5.69 22.02
CA MET A 121 12.30 6.35 20.73
C MET A 121 11.96 5.48 19.52
N ALA A 122 12.04 4.16 19.63
CA ALA A 122 11.63 3.23 18.59
C ALA A 122 10.11 3.35 18.31
N VAL A 123 9.31 3.47 19.37
CA VAL A 123 7.85 3.65 19.26
C VAL A 123 7.52 5.00 18.62
N LEU A 124 8.17 6.08 19.06
CA LEU A 124 7.98 7.41 18.45
C LEU A 124 8.37 7.42 16.98
N THR A 125 9.47 6.76 16.62
CA THR A 125 9.91 6.62 15.23
C THR A 125 8.85 5.88 14.41
N CYS A 126 8.36 4.73 14.88
CA CYS A 126 7.30 3.97 14.22
C CYS A 126 6.03 4.83 14.00
N PHE A 127 5.55 5.52 15.04
CA PHE A 127 4.39 6.42 14.94
C PHE A 127 4.60 7.53 13.92
N HIS A 128 5.76 8.19 13.96
CA HIS A 128 6.10 9.23 13.00
C HIS A 128 6.08 8.68 11.56
N ARG A 129 6.72 7.53 11.30
CA ARG A 129 6.77 6.94 9.95
C ARG A 129 5.39 6.54 9.46
N VAL A 130 4.52 6.01 10.32
CA VAL A 130 3.13 5.70 9.98
C VAL A 130 2.36 6.93 9.51
N LEU A 131 2.54 8.09 10.18
CA LEU A 131 1.94 9.35 9.74
C LEU A 131 2.54 9.88 8.43
N MET A 132 3.86 9.75 8.24
CA MET A 132 4.54 10.15 6.99
C MET A 132 4.18 9.27 5.80
N LEU A 133 3.89 7.99 6.04
CA LEU A 133 3.34 7.08 5.04
C LEU A 133 1.87 7.37 4.73
N GLY A 134 1.27 8.34 5.43
CA GLY A 134 -0.02 8.93 5.14
C GLY A 134 -1.18 8.21 5.83
N PHE A 135 -0.95 7.61 7.01
CA PHE A 135 -2.04 7.17 7.87
C PHE A 135 -2.96 8.34 8.21
N ARG A 136 -4.27 8.15 8.01
CA ARG A 136 -5.30 9.16 8.23
C ARG A 136 -6.09 8.90 9.50
N GLY A 137 -6.48 7.65 9.73
CA GLY A 137 -7.32 7.19 10.81
C GLY A 137 -8.61 8.00 10.91
N VAL A 138 -8.99 8.37 12.14
CA VAL A 138 -10.22 9.13 12.45
C VAL A 138 -10.34 10.48 11.72
N TYR A 139 -9.23 11.08 11.26
CA TYR A 139 -9.26 12.38 10.56
C TYR A 139 -9.65 12.27 9.09
N GLY A 140 -9.59 11.08 8.49
CA GLY A 140 -9.98 10.85 7.09
C GLY A 140 -9.23 11.77 6.11
N GLU A 141 -9.96 12.36 5.16
CA GLU A 141 -9.36 13.25 4.16
C GLU A 141 -8.95 14.63 4.70
N ASN A 142 -9.45 15.00 5.88
CA ASN A 142 -9.26 16.32 6.45
C ASN A 142 -7.89 16.43 7.14
N ASP A 143 -7.11 17.44 6.77
CA ASP A 143 -5.90 17.78 7.52
C ASP A 143 -6.26 18.73 8.66
N THR A 144 -6.58 18.15 9.82
CA THR A 144 -7.00 18.91 11.00
C THR A 144 -5.80 19.53 11.71
N PRO A 145 -5.97 20.68 12.39
CA PRO A 145 -4.90 21.26 13.21
C PRO A 145 -4.35 20.30 14.28
N GLU A 146 -5.21 19.44 14.84
CA GLU A 146 -4.80 18.44 15.83
C GLU A 146 -3.84 17.40 15.24
N ARG A 147 -4.13 16.92 14.02
CA ARG A 147 -3.23 16.01 13.29
C ARG A 147 -1.91 16.68 12.95
N GLN A 148 -1.96 17.92 12.45
CA GLN A 148 -0.75 18.69 12.10
C GLN A 148 0.14 18.93 13.32
N GLN A 149 -0.45 19.28 14.47
CA GLN A 149 0.27 19.44 15.72
C GLN A 149 0.95 18.13 16.14
N LEU A 150 0.24 17.01 16.10
CA LEU A 150 0.80 15.71 16.46
C LEU A 150 1.98 15.31 15.56
N VAL A 151 1.84 15.54 14.25
CA VAL A 151 2.94 15.32 13.29
C VAL A 151 4.14 16.19 13.64
N ALA A 152 3.93 17.47 13.93
CA ALA A 152 5.00 18.40 14.29
C ALA A 152 5.71 17.98 15.60
N GLU A 153 4.96 17.59 16.63
CA GLU A 153 5.52 17.11 17.90
C GLU A 153 6.37 15.85 17.72
N LEU A 154 5.91 14.89 16.92
CA LEU A 154 6.70 13.70 16.59
C LEU A 154 7.95 14.05 15.77
N SER A 155 7.83 14.97 14.80
CA SER A 155 8.93 15.39 13.93
C SER A 155 10.05 16.10 14.71
N GLN A 156 9.73 16.79 15.80
CA GLN A 156 10.72 17.43 16.67
C GLN A 156 11.52 16.42 17.51
N ARG A 157 10.98 15.24 17.78
CA ARG A 157 11.61 14.22 18.65
C ARG A 157 12.31 13.12 17.87
N VAL A 158 11.88 12.84 16.64
CA VAL A 158 12.37 11.73 15.83
C VAL A 158 13.39 12.24 14.82
N ALA A 159 14.51 11.54 14.69
CA ALA A 159 15.49 11.85 13.65
C ALA A 159 14.87 11.71 12.25
N PRO A 160 15.20 12.59 11.30
CA PRO A 160 14.87 12.39 9.90
C PRO A 160 15.32 11.00 9.43
N LEU A 161 14.58 10.42 8.49
CA LEU A 161 14.96 9.15 7.88
C LEU A 161 16.32 9.33 7.19
N ASP A 162 17.31 8.53 7.57
CA ASP A 162 18.61 8.52 6.90
C ASP A 162 18.47 7.73 5.60
N VAL A 163 18.21 8.45 4.51
CA VAL A 163 18.16 7.86 3.18
C VAL A 163 19.58 7.90 2.63
N ASP A 164 20.24 6.74 2.53
CA ASP A 164 21.48 6.63 1.75
C ASP A 164 21.15 6.92 0.27
N GLN A 165 21.37 8.18 -0.12
CA GLN A 165 21.12 8.69 -1.47
C GLN A 165 22.01 8.03 -2.53
N SER A 166 22.94 7.16 -2.12
CA SER A 166 23.87 6.41 -2.98
C SER A 166 23.24 5.16 -3.60
N ALA A 167 22.09 4.69 -3.08
CA ALA A 167 21.40 3.53 -3.64
C ALA A 167 20.67 3.94 -4.95
N PRO A 168 20.95 3.29 -6.09
CA PRO A 168 20.28 3.61 -7.34
C PRO A 168 18.79 3.33 -7.19
N LEU A 169 17.98 4.40 -7.15
CA LEU A 169 16.52 4.33 -7.18
C LEU A 169 16.11 3.65 -8.49
N LEU A 170 15.85 2.35 -8.46
CA LEU A 170 15.23 1.63 -9.57
C LEU A 170 13.76 2.07 -9.65
N VAL A 171 13.54 3.19 -10.34
CA VAL A 171 12.21 3.73 -10.63
C VAL A 171 11.51 2.81 -11.62
N ASN A 172 10.87 1.75 -11.12
CA ASN A 172 9.92 0.94 -11.90
C ASN A 172 8.52 1.56 -11.94
N ALA A 173 8.42 2.90 -11.89
CA ALA A 173 7.13 3.61 -11.97
C ALA A 173 6.52 3.60 -13.40
N ALA A 174 7.31 3.28 -14.42
CA ALA A 174 6.83 3.23 -15.81
C ALA A 174 6.03 1.96 -16.15
N ALA A 175 6.20 0.87 -15.38
CA ALA A 175 5.54 -0.41 -15.65
C ALA A 175 4.04 -0.38 -15.28
N SER A 176 3.67 0.35 -14.22
CA SER A 176 2.29 0.35 -13.69
C SER A 176 1.28 1.13 -14.54
N ARG A 177 1.73 2.19 -15.25
CA ARG A 177 0.87 3.01 -16.12
C ARG A 177 0.55 2.31 -17.44
N ARG A 178 1.49 1.52 -17.98
CA ARG A 178 1.28 0.69 -19.19
C ARG A 178 0.36 -0.50 -18.92
N TYR A 179 0.49 -1.13 -17.75
CA TYR A 179 -0.32 -2.27 -17.34
C TYR A 179 -1.81 -1.90 -17.13
N ARG A 180 -2.07 -0.71 -16.57
CA ARG A 180 -3.43 -0.19 -16.33
C ARG A 180 -4.17 0.22 -17.61
N TRP A 181 -3.45 0.64 -18.65
CA TRP A 181 -4.04 1.01 -19.93
C TRP A 181 -4.42 -0.23 -20.77
N LEU A 182 -3.56 -1.25 -20.78
CA LEU A 182 -3.77 -2.48 -21.55
C LEU A 182 -4.90 -3.37 -20.99
N HIS A 183 -5.22 -3.29 -19.70
CA HIS A 183 -6.32 -4.05 -19.07
C HIS A 183 -7.65 -3.29 -18.96
N SER A 184 -7.76 -2.09 -19.55
CA SER A 184 -9.05 -1.40 -19.62
C SER A 184 -9.98 -2.13 -20.60
N ARG A 185 -11.18 -2.53 -20.15
CA ARG A 185 -12.22 -3.20 -20.96
C ARG A 185 -12.49 -2.49 -22.30
N TRP A 186 -12.26 -1.18 -22.35
CA TRP A 186 -12.41 -0.35 -23.55
C TRP A 186 -11.37 -0.62 -24.64
N VAL A 187 -10.15 -1.02 -24.29
CA VAL A 187 -9.11 -1.36 -25.28
C VAL A 187 -9.52 -2.61 -26.07
N HIS A 188 -10.10 -3.60 -25.39
CA HIS A 188 -10.64 -4.79 -26.04
C HIS A 188 -11.83 -4.46 -26.96
N VAL A 189 -12.70 -3.53 -26.55
CA VAL A 189 -13.82 -3.07 -27.39
C VAL A 189 -13.29 -2.36 -28.65
N VAL A 190 -12.35 -1.43 -28.51
CA VAL A 190 -11.77 -0.70 -29.65
C VAL A 190 -11.04 -1.65 -30.60
N ALA A 191 -10.25 -2.60 -30.07
CA ALA A 191 -9.56 -3.59 -30.88
C ALA A 191 -10.54 -4.47 -31.68
N ALA A 192 -11.64 -4.92 -31.06
CA ALA A 192 -12.67 -5.69 -31.74
C ALA A 192 -13.35 -4.89 -32.87
N VAL A 193 -13.63 -3.60 -32.65
CA VAL A 193 -14.19 -2.72 -33.70
C VAL A 193 -13.22 -2.57 -34.87
N VAL A 194 -11.93 -2.35 -34.60
CA VAL A 194 -10.91 -2.20 -35.66
C VAL A 194 -10.77 -3.48 -36.48
N ILE A 195 -10.77 -4.65 -35.84
CA ILE A 195 -10.70 -5.95 -36.52
C ILE A 195 -11.92 -6.13 -37.43
N LEU A 196 -13.14 -5.88 -36.91
CA LEU A 196 -14.37 -6.01 -37.68
C LEU A 196 -14.39 -5.05 -38.88
N ALA A 197 -13.93 -3.81 -38.71
CA ALA A 197 -13.82 -2.84 -39.80
C ALA A 197 -12.82 -3.30 -40.88
N GLY A 198 -11.67 -3.86 -40.47
CA GLY A 198 -10.67 -4.40 -41.39
C GLY A 198 -11.20 -5.60 -42.20
N VAL A 199 -11.88 -6.54 -41.54
CA VAL A 199 -12.51 -7.69 -42.19
C VAL A 199 -13.61 -7.23 -43.16
N TRP A 200 -14.45 -6.28 -42.73
CA TRP A 200 -15.49 -5.71 -43.59
C TRP A 200 -14.91 -5.04 -44.84
N TRP A 201 -13.85 -4.24 -44.68
CA TRP A 201 -13.18 -3.58 -45.80
C TRP A 201 -12.54 -4.58 -46.76
N GLY A 202 -11.85 -5.58 -46.23
CA GLY A 202 -11.25 -6.66 -47.03
C GLY A 202 -12.31 -7.44 -47.81
N PHE A 203 -13.42 -7.77 -47.16
CA PHE A 203 -14.52 -8.46 -47.81
C PHE A 203 -15.20 -7.60 -48.88
N HIS A 204 -15.42 -6.31 -48.60
CA HIS A 204 -16.02 -5.37 -49.55
C HIS A 204 -15.15 -5.14 -50.78
N SER A 205 -13.83 -4.98 -50.59
CA SER A 205 -12.88 -4.83 -51.70
C SER A 205 -12.75 -6.11 -52.54
N TYR A 206 -12.81 -7.29 -51.90
CA TYR A 206 -12.83 -8.56 -52.60
C TYR A 206 -14.12 -8.75 -53.41
N LEU A 207 -15.29 -8.47 -52.83
CA LEU A 207 -16.57 -8.56 -53.52
C LEU A 207 -16.67 -7.58 -54.69
N THR A 208 -16.22 -6.33 -54.53
CA THR A 208 -16.23 -5.34 -55.62
C THR A 208 -15.30 -5.76 -56.76
N THR A 209 -14.14 -6.33 -56.45
CA THR A 209 -13.23 -6.89 -57.47
C THR A 209 -13.87 -8.07 -58.21
N LEU A 210 -14.53 -8.99 -57.50
CA LEU A 210 -15.22 -10.13 -58.12
C LEU A 210 -16.44 -9.72 -58.95
N VAL A 211 -17.23 -8.76 -58.47
CA VAL A 211 -18.41 -8.26 -59.18
C VAL A 211 -18.00 -7.55 -60.48
N THR A 212 -16.92 -6.75 -60.45
CA THR A 212 -16.42 -6.06 -61.64
C THR A 212 -15.76 -6.99 -62.65
N THR A 213 -15.17 -8.12 -62.22
CA THR A 213 -14.60 -9.12 -63.14
C THR A 213 -15.64 -10.08 -63.73
N LEU A 214 -16.74 -10.37 -63.01
CA LEU A 214 -17.76 -11.33 -63.46
C LEU A 214 -18.98 -10.68 -64.13
N LEU A 215 -19.17 -9.36 -63.99
CA LEU A 215 -20.21 -8.60 -64.70
C LEU A 215 -19.55 -7.47 -65.51
N PRO A 216 -19.06 -7.72 -66.74
CA PRO A 216 -18.76 -6.64 -67.65
C PRO A 216 -20.06 -5.87 -67.91
N ALA A 217 -20.02 -4.55 -67.66
CA ALA A 217 -21.14 -3.66 -67.88
C ALA A 217 -21.74 -3.90 -69.27
N LYS A 218 -23.04 -4.22 -69.31
CA LYS A 218 -23.78 -4.32 -70.56
C LYS A 218 -23.83 -2.91 -71.17
N PRO A 219 -23.46 -2.72 -72.45
CA PRO A 219 -23.43 -1.41 -73.09
C PRO A 219 -24.81 -0.75 -73.12
#